data_AF-A0A816BTA2-F1
#
_entry.id   AF-A0A816BTA2-F1
#
_cell.length_a   1.000
_cell.length_b   1.000
_cell.length_c   1.000
_cell.angle_alpha   90.00
_cell.angle_beta   90.00
_cell.angle_gamma   90.00
#
_symmetry.space_group_name_H-M   'P 1'
#
loop_
_entity.id
_entity.type
_entity.pdbx_description
1 polymer ?
#
loop_
_entity_poly.entity_id
_entity_poly.type
_entity_poly.pdbx_seq_one_letter_code
_entity_poly.pdbx_strand_id
1 'polypeptide(L)'
;MCPEPLVNLRNPEWFQRTYAEVLNVVQNFQWFCMTNTKLAKCLAHFNWTINDWKRVIFSNETTFYVIKRKNKVKIWRTKDEQWKEGCMEVAAIGGGGRVNFWGAIASEGTDNYLIPKVHLYQMENDFFYQHDNARYHVSRQVQTKLHELGIKLSEWSAKSPDLNAIKHLWSIIDDKLKSRSISSVNELTEALSTEWLSIKPELCYELVFTMSKKIQKCIANNGKYIHY
;
A
#
# COMPACT_ATOMS: atom_id res chain seq x y z
N MET A 1 33.74 67.41 18.05
CA MET A 1 34.41 66.40 17.21
C MET A 1 34.34 65.08 17.96
N CYS A 2 33.40 64.20 17.58
CA CYS A 2 33.37 62.81 18.04
C CYS A 2 33.81 61.93 16.86
N PRO A 3 34.74 60.99 17.03
CA PRO A 3 35.10 60.06 15.97
C PRO A 3 34.07 58.92 15.91
N GLU A 4 33.55 58.65 14.72
CA GLU A 4 32.78 57.43 14.42
C GLU A 4 33.70 56.20 14.44
N PRO A 5 33.25 55.04 14.97
CA PRO A 5 33.88 53.77 14.68
C PRO A 5 33.22 53.14 13.45
N LEU A 6 33.98 53.08 12.34
CA LEU A 6 33.66 52.28 11.16
C LEU A 6 33.71 50.79 11.51
N VAL A 7 32.57 50.21 11.89
CA VAL A 7 32.40 48.75 11.90
C VAL A 7 32.21 48.31 10.44
N ASN A 8 33.24 47.67 9.88
CA ASN A 8 33.24 47.12 8.53
C ASN A 8 32.23 45.95 8.44
N LEU A 9 31.00 46.24 8.00
CA LEU A 9 29.92 45.28 7.75
C LEU A 9 30.09 44.56 6.40
N ARG A 10 31.27 44.02 6.10
CA ARG A 10 31.44 43.09 4.97
C ARG A 10 31.71 41.69 5.49
N ASN A 11 30.61 40.96 5.67
CA ASN A 11 30.52 39.50 5.71
C ASN A 11 31.42 38.83 6.78
N PRO A 12 30.99 38.81 8.05
CA PRO A 12 31.80 38.23 9.11
C PRO A 12 31.79 36.69 9.03
N GLU A 13 32.96 36.07 9.25
CA GLU A 13 33.17 34.60 9.13
C GLU A 13 32.23 33.77 10.01
N TRP A 14 31.70 34.33 11.11
CA TRP A 14 30.70 33.67 11.96
C TRP A 14 29.35 33.49 11.24
N PHE A 15 29.00 34.40 10.32
CA PHE A 15 27.78 34.31 9.52
C PHE A 15 27.91 33.21 8.47
N GLN A 16 29.10 33.03 7.87
CA GLN A 16 29.37 31.94 6.92
C GLN A 16 29.31 30.56 7.61
N ARG A 17 29.89 30.42 8.81
CA ARG A 17 29.85 29.15 9.58
C ARG A 17 28.42 28.77 9.98
N THR A 18 27.67 29.72 10.55
CA THR A 18 26.27 29.48 10.96
C THR A 18 25.35 29.29 9.75
N TYR A 19 25.56 30.01 8.65
CA TYR A 19 24.78 29.82 7.41
C TYR A 19 25.10 28.48 6.74
N ALA A 20 26.34 28.03 6.74
CA ALA A 20 26.72 26.71 6.23
C ALA A 20 26.17 25.59 7.12
N GLU A 21 26.21 25.73 8.45
CA GLU A 21 25.59 24.77 9.37
C GLU A 21 24.07 24.74 9.22
N VAL A 22 23.41 25.90 9.08
CA VAL A 22 21.96 25.98 8.84
C VAL A 22 21.61 25.44 7.46
N LEU A 23 22.38 25.73 6.41
CA LEU A 23 22.20 25.14 5.08
C LEU A 23 22.42 23.64 5.11
N ASN A 24 23.41 23.14 5.85
CA ASN A 24 23.69 21.72 5.97
C ASN A 24 22.61 21.04 6.82
N VAL A 25 22.09 21.69 7.87
CA VAL A 25 20.91 21.22 8.62
C VAL A 25 19.67 21.24 7.74
N VAL A 26 19.42 22.30 6.96
CA VAL A 26 18.25 22.40 6.05
C VAL A 26 18.36 21.44 4.87
N GLN A 27 19.55 21.24 4.30
CA GLN A 27 19.83 20.23 3.27
C GLN A 27 19.73 18.82 3.85
N ASN A 28 20.23 18.57 5.06
CA ASN A 28 20.04 17.30 5.76
C ASN A 28 18.58 17.10 6.16
N PHE A 29 17.82 18.15 6.50
CA PHE A 29 16.41 18.07 6.82
C PHE A 29 15.58 17.82 5.55
N GLN A 30 15.88 18.50 4.44
CA GLN A 30 15.29 18.21 3.13
C GLN A 30 15.64 16.79 2.68
N TRP A 31 16.88 16.34 2.85
CA TRP A 31 17.33 14.98 2.55
C TRP A 31 16.63 13.94 3.44
N PHE A 32 16.50 14.20 4.75
CA PHE A 32 15.76 13.36 5.70
C PHE A 32 14.25 13.37 5.45
N CYS A 33 13.69 14.49 4.99
CA CYS A 33 12.32 14.55 4.50
C CYS A 33 12.15 13.78 3.18
N MET A 34 13.20 13.65 2.36
CA MET A 34 13.19 12.85 1.13
C MET A 34 13.31 11.34 1.37
N THR A 35 14.09 10.86 2.35
CA THR A 35 14.36 9.41 2.57
C THR A 35 13.13 8.56 2.88
N ASN A 36 12.05 9.17 3.39
CA ASN A 36 10.76 8.52 3.66
C ASN A 36 9.69 8.78 2.60
N THR A 37 10.04 9.43 1.50
CA THR A 37 9.09 9.66 0.40
C THR A 37 8.93 8.42 -0.47
N LYS A 38 7.73 8.25 -1.02
CA LYS A 38 7.46 7.24 -2.05
C LYS A 38 8.46 7.29 -3.20
N LEU A 39 8.86 8.49 -3.63
CA LEU A 39 9.85 8.67 -4.69
C LEU A 39 11.23 8.11 -4.31
N ALA A 40 11.76 8.43 -3.13
CA ALA A 40 13.06 7.92 -2.71
C ALA A 40 13.08 6.39 -2.61
N LYS A 41 11.98 5.79 -2.12
CA LYS A 41 11.84 4.33 -2.11
C LYS A 41 11.77 3.77 -3.55
N CYS A 42 11.02 4.40 -4.45
CA CYS A 42 11.00 3.99 -5.85
C CYS A 42 12.42 4.05 -6.48
N LEU A 43 13.20 5.09 -6.20
CA LEU A 43 14.59 5.22 -6.67
C LEU A 43 15.52 4.15 -6.08
N ALA A 44 15.39 3.83 -4.79
CA ALA A 44 16.17 2.77 -4.15
C ALA A 44 15.92 1.38 -4.78
N HIS A 45 14.70 1.16 -5.27
CA HIS A 45 14.28 -0.09 -5.92
C HIS A 45 14.35 -0.04 -7.45
N PHE A 46 14.95 1.01 -8.05
CA PHE A 46 14.95 1.20 -9.50
C PHE A 46 15.73 0.10 -10.25
N ASN A 47 16.85 -0.34 -9.69
CA ASN A 47 17.71 -1.36 -10.28
C ASN A 47 17.38 -2.79 -9.84
N TRP A 48 16.29 -2.98 -9.09
CA TRP A 48 15.88 -4.30 -8.64
C TRP A 48 15.47 -5.18 -9.82
N THR A 49 16.11 -6.34 -9.89
CA THR A 49 15.84 -7.37 -10.88
C THR A 49 14.61 -8.17 -10.47
N ILE A 50 14.11 -8.99 -11.39
CA ILE A 50 13.00 -9.92 -11.09
C ILE A 50 13.37 -10.87 -9.95
N ASN A 51 14.63 -11.29 -9.85
CA ASN A 51 15.08 -12.18 -8.78
C ASN A 51 15.04 -11.49 -7.41
N ASP A 52 15.28 -10.17 -7.35
CA ASP A 52 15.11 -9.39 -6.13
C ASP A 52 13.63 -9.32 -5.73
N TRP A 53 12.74 -9.09 -6.70
CA TRP A 53 11.30 -9.06 -6.46
C TRP A 53 10.70 -10.41 -6.06
N LYS A 54 11.23 -11.53 -6.58
CA LYS A 54 10.82 -12.89 -6.20
C LYS A 54 11.02 -13.17 -4.72
N ARG A 55 12.01 -12.51 -4.11
CA ARG A 55 12.32 -12.64 -2.68
C ARG A 55 11.38 -11.83 -1.79
N VAL A 56 10.46 -11.04 -2.35
CA VAL A 56 9.54 -10.21 -1.56
C VAL A 56 8.23 -10.94 -1.33
N ILE A 57 7.82 -11.03 -0.07
CA ILE A 57 6.49 -11.47 0.34
C ILE A 57 5.64 -10.22 0.57
N PHE A 58 4.62 -10.04 -0.25
CA PHE A 58 3.68 -8.90 -0.20
C PHE A 58 2.46 -9.28 0.63
N SER A 59 2.18 -8.57 1.72
CA SER A 59 0.97 -8.76 2.52
C SER A 59 0.09 -7.51 2.57
N ASN A 60 -1.19 -7.71 2.85
CA ASN A 60 -2.16 -6.64 3.05
C ASN A 60 -3.47 -7.16 3.65
N GLU A 61 -4.19 -6.29 4.36
CA GLU A 61 -5.58 -6.46 4.76
C GLU A 61 -6.56 -5.80 3.78
N THR A 62 -7.66 -6.47 3.48
CA THR A 62 -8.79 -5.89 2.73
C THR A 62 -10.12 -6.25 3.38
N THR A 63 -11.17 -5.50 3.05
CA THR A 63 -12.53 -5.77 3.51
C THR A 63 -13.42 -6.00 2.30
N PHE A 64 -14.05 -7.17 2.25
CA PHE A 64 -15.10 -7.49 1.28
C PHE A 64 -16.46 -7.33 1.93
N TYR A 65 -17.44 -6.91 1.13
CA TYR A 65 -18.81 -6.69 1.59
C TYR A 65 -19.73 -7.69 0.91
N VAL A 66 -20.75 -8.16 1.64
CA VAL A 66 -21.83 -8.92 1.01
C VAL A 66 -22.57 -7.99 0.06
N ILE A 67 -22.48 -8.30 -1.23
CA ILE A 67 -23.07 -7.47 -2.29
C ILE A 67 -24.56 -7.76 -2.33
N LYS A 68 -25.35 -6.95 -1.62
CA LYS A 68 -26.79 -6.87 -1.85
C LYS A 68 -27.00 -6.25 -3.24
N ARG A 69 -27.14 -7.08 -4.26
CA ARG A 69 -27.59 -6.64 -5.59
C ARG A 69 -29.00 -6.07 -5.43
N LYS A 70 -29.11 -4.75 -5.28
CA LYS A 70 -30.37 -4.06 -5.52
C LYS A 70 -30.58 -4.04 -7.03
N ASN A 71 -31.75 -4.47 -7.50
CA ASN A 71 -32.17 -4.15 -8.86
C ASN A 71 -32.26 -2.63 -8.95
N LYS A 72 -31.24 -1.97 -9.54
CA LYS A 72 -31.29 -0.53 -9.80
C LYS A 72 -32.37 -0.30 -10.85
N VAL A 73 -33.56 0.09 -10.43
CA VAL A 73 -34.65 0.45 -11.34
C VAL A 73 -34.39 1.87 -11.85
N LYS A 74 -34.33 2.04 -13.17
CA LYS A 74 -34.32 3.38 -13.77
C LYS A 74 -35.75 3.94 -13.68
N ILE A 75 -35.92 5.04 -12.96
CA ILE A 75 -37.20 5.73 -12.79
C ILE A 75 -37.16 7.02 -13.60
N TRP A 76 -38.14 7.22 -14.48
CA TRP A 76 -38.36 8.49 -15.18
C TRP A 76 -39.27 9.37 -14.32
N ARG A 77 -38.88 10.62 -14.09
CA ARG A 77 -39.61 11.57 -13.22
C ARG A 77 -39.31 13.03 -13.56
N THR A 78 -40.22 13.93 -13.21
CA THR A 78 -40.01 15.38 -13.27
C THR A 78 -39.32 15.91 -11.99
N LYS A 79 -38.85 17.17 -11.98
CA LYS A 79 -38.08 17.74 -10.86
C LYS A 79 -38.88 17.77 -9.55
N ASP A 80 -40.19 17.98 -9.65
CA ASP A 80 -41.09 18.08 -8.50
C ASP A 80 -41.44 16.71 -7.91
N GLU A 81 -41.14 15.63 -8.62
CA GLU A 81 -41.46 14.25 -8.23
C GLU A 81 -40.32 13.54 -7.50
N GLN A 82 -39.17 14.21 -7.36
CA GLN A 82 -37.97 13.60 -6.79
C GLN A 82 -38.14 13.06 -5.36
N TRP A 83 -39.10 13.62 -4.60
CA TRP A 83 -39.40 13.27 -3.21
C TRP A 83 -40.67 12.42 -3.05
N LYS A 84 -41.29 11.96 -4.14
CA LYS A 84 -42.41 11.02 -4.05
C LYS A 84 -41.90 9.65 -3.62
N GLU A 85 -42.70 8.91 -2.84
CA GLU A 85 -42.32 7.61 -2.27
C GLU A 85 -41.88 6.59 -3.34
N GLY A 86 -42.54 6.57 -4.50
CA GLY A 86 -42.13 5.73 -5.65
C GLY A 86 -40.89 6.20 -6.42
N CYS A 87 -40.33 7.36 -6.05
CA CYS A 87 -39.14 7.97 -6.63
C CYS A 87 -37.94 7.96 -5.67
N MET A 88 -38.12 7.53 -4.42
CA MET A 88 -37.06 7.48 -3.43
C MET A 88 -36.73 6.03 -3.10
N GLU A 89 -35.45 5.66 -3.21
CA GLU A 89 -34.96 4.45 -2.59
C GLU A 89 -34.30 4.79 -1.27
N VAL A 90 -34.61 4.02 -0.23
CA VAL A 90 -33.88 4.09 1.04
C VAL A 90 -32.40 3.80 0.74
N ALA A 91 -31.53 4.76 1.06
CA ALA A 91 -30.08 4.60 0.98
C ALA A 91 -29.69 3.28 1.65
N ALA A 92 -28.76 2.54 1.07
CA ALA A 92 -28.35 1.25 1.62
C ALA A 92 -27.86 1.43 3.06
N ILE A 93 -28.73 1.16 4.05
CA ILE A 93 -28.36 1.09 5.45
C ILE A 93 -27.43 -0.12 5.52
N GLY A 94 -26.17 0.11 5.91
CA GLY A 94 -25.16 -0.93 6.02
C GLY A 94 -25.71 -2.13 6.77
N GLY A 95 -25.69 -3.30 6.13
CA GLY A 95 -26.34 -4.49 6.69
C GLY A 95 -26.26 -5.73 5.82
N GLY A 96 -25.36 -5.77 4.82
CA GLY A 96 -25.03 -7.01 4.10
C GLY A 96 -24.15 -7.94 4.92
N GLY A 97 -23.34 -7.37 5.83
CA GLY A 97 -22.21 -8.05 6.44
C GLY A 97 -20.92 -7.79 5.66
N ARG A 98 -19.79 -8.01 6.32
CA ARG A 98 -18.44 -7.83 5.76
C ARG A 98 -17.52 -8.92 6.25
N VAL A 99 -16.50 -9.23 5.46
CA VAL A 99 -15.40 -10.12 5.83
C VAL A 99 -14.11 -9.32 5.70
N ASN A 100 -13.35 -9.25 6.79
CA ASN A 100 -11.97 -8.75 6.75
C ASN A 100 -11.05 -9.91 6.42
N PHE A 101 -10.20 -9.73 5.43
CA PHE A 101 -9.32 -10.77 4.93
C PHE A 101 -7.89 -10.24 4.94
N TRP A 102 -7.00 -10.97 5.63
CA TRP A 102 -5.56 -10.77 5.55
C TRP A 102 -4.99 -11.84 4.63
N GLY A 103 -4.08 -11.44 3.74
CA GLY A 103 -3.39 -12.38 2.86
C GLY A 103 -1.97 -11.93 2.57
N ALA A 104 -1.17 -12.89 2.11
CA ALA A 104 0.19 -12.67 1.63
C ALA A 104 0.44 -13.46 0.36
N ILE A 105 1.21 -12.87 -0.57
CA ILE A 105 1.62 -13.50 -1.82
C ILE A 105 3.12 -13.35 -2.04
N ALA A 106 3.71 -14.37 -2.64
CA ALA A 106 5.06 -14.36 -3.18
C ALA A 106 4.99 -14.69 -4.68
N SER A 107 6.11 -14.59 -5.41
CA SER A 107 6.13 -14.94 -6.84
C SER A 107 5.73 -16.39 -7.13
N GLU A 108 5.87 -17.27 -6.14
CA GLU A 108 5.61 -18.71 -6.26
C GLU A 108 4.15 -19.08 -5.95
N GLY A 109 3.35 -18.12 -5.47
CA GLY A 109 1.95 -18.35 -5.13
C GLY A 109 1.50 -17.64 -3.86
N THR A 110 0.32 -18.03 -3.37
CA THR A 110 -0.26 -17.54 -2.13
C THR A 110 0.05 -18.48 -0.97
N ASP A 111 0.28 -17.95 0.23
CA ASP A 111 0.29 -18.78 1.44
C ASP A 111 -1.15 -18.90 2.00
N ASN A 112 -1.49 -20.08 2.51
CA ASN A 112 -2.85 -20.44 2.94
C ASN A 112 -3.10 -20.27 4.44
N TYR A 113 -2.16 -19.69 5.20
CA TYR A 113 -2.32 -19.58 6.65
C TYR A 113 -2.25 -18.14 7.14
N LEU A 114 -3.17 -17.84 8.07
CA LEU A 114 -3.45 -16.55 8.72
C LEU A 114 -2.31 -15.96 9.58
N ILE A 115 -1.13 -16.55 9.48
CA ILE A 115 0.15 -16.12 10.01
C ILE A 115 1.13 -16.63 8.97
N PRO A 116 2.01 -15.80 8.38
CA PRO A 116 2.95 -16.30 7.40
C PRO A 116 3.77 -17.39 8.09
N LYS A 117 3.62 -18.63 7.64
CA LYS A 117 4.65 -19.65 7.92
C LYS A 117 5.81 -19.24 7.04
N VAL A 118 6.53 -18.22 7.50
CA VAL A 118 7.82 -17.77 7.01
C VAL A 118 8.80 -18.96 6.86
N HIS A 119 8.54 -20.07 7.57
CA HIS A 119 9.25 -21.33 7.46
C HIS A 119 8.87 -22.25 6.27
N LEU A 120 7.75 -22.04 5.56
CA LEU A 120 7.31 -22.93 4.48
C LEU A 120 7.87 -22.58 3.11
N TYR A 121 8.25 -21.32 2.91
CA TYR A 121 9.12 -21.01 1.79
C TYR A 121 10.51 -21.53 2.17
N GLN A 122 10.96 -22.59 1.48
CA GLN A 122 12.36 -23.04 1.44
C GLN A 122 13.27 -21.97 0.79
N MET A 123 12.93 -20.68 0.94
CA MET A 123 13.77 -19.55 0.62
C MET A 123 14.77 -19.46 1.78
N GLU A 124 15.94 -20.06 1.59
CA GLU A 124 17.10 -20.00 2.49
C GLU A 124 17.30 -18.57 3.02
N ASN A 125 16.74 -18.23 4.19
CA ASN A 125 16.98 -17.04 5.02
C ASN A 125 17.10 -15.65 4.33
N ASP A 126 16.70 -15.48 3.07
CA ASP A 126 16.98 -14.25 2.31
C ASP A 126 15.76 -13.67 1.58
N PHE A 127 14.60 -13.73 2.23
CA PHE A 127 13.39 -13.03 1.77
C PHE A 127 13.20 -11.68 2.48
N PHE A 128 12.39 -10.80 1.89
CA PHE A 128 11.92 -9.57 2.49
C PHE A 128 10.41 -9.63 2.71
N TYR A 129 9.95 -9.26 3.91
CA TYR A 129 8.54 -9.13 4.21
C TYR A 129 8.08 -7.69 4.01
N GLN A 130 7.02 -7.51 3.23
CA GLN A 130 6.44 -6.20 2.92
C GLN A 130 5.02 -6.14 3.49
N HIS A 131 4.80 -5.17 4.38
CA HIS A 131 3.49 -4.79 4.91
C HIS A 131 3.35 -3.26 4.84
N ASP A 132 2.16 -2.73 5.08
CA ASP A 132 1.96 -1.28 5.12
C ASP A 132 2.34 -0.67 6.49
N ASN A 133 2.43 0.66 6.57
CA ASN A 133 2.78 1.36 7.80
C ASN A 133 1.56 1.68 8.69
N ALA A 134 0.52 0.83 8.68
CA ALA A 134 -0.56 0.97 9.64
C ALA A 134 -0.03 0.90 11.08
N ARG A 135 -0.69 1.62 12.00
CA ARG A 135 -0.19 1.82 13.37
C ARG A 135 0.13 0.52 14.11
N TYR A 136 -0.63 -0.54 13.86
CA TYR A 136 -0.42 -1.84 14.49
C TYR A 136 0.83 -2.55 13.93
N HIS A 137 1.09 -2.43 12.62
CA HIS A 137 2.26 -3.01 11.98
C HIS A 137 3.58 -2.34 12.39
N VAL A 138 3.56 -1.03 12.63
CA VAL A 138 4.73 -0.28 13.14
C VAL A 138 4.83 -0.26 14.66
N SER A 139 3.94 -0.98 15.36
CA SER A 139 3.97 -1.04 16.82
C SER A 139 5.24 -1.75 17.30
N ARG A 140 5.75 -1.34 18.47
CA ARG A 140 6.93 -1.96 19.08
C ARG A 140 6.79 -3.47 19.21
N GLN A 141 5.59 -3.96 19.58
CA GLN A 141 5.33 -5.38 19.73
C GLN A 141 5.53 -6.15 18.42
N VAL A 142 4.97 -5.66 17.31
CA VAL A 142 5.14 -6.31 16.00
C VAL A 142 6.57 -6.22 15.52
N GLN A 143 7.22 -5.06 15.64
CA GLN A 143 8.62 -4.88 15.22
C GLN A 143 9.58 -5.78 16.02
N THR A 144 9.39 -5.88 17.34
CA THR A 144 10.15 -6.81 18.19
C THR A 144 9.92 -8.25 17.76
N LYS A 145 8.66 -8.63 17.47
CA LYS A 145 8.37 -10.00 17.07
C LYS A 145 8.99 -10.37 15.72
N LEU A 146 8.96 -9.46 14.76
CA LEU A 146 9.61 -9.65 13.46
C LEU A 146 11.13 -9.82 13.61
N HIS A 147 11.75 -9.00 14.46
CA HIS A 147 13.17 -9.10 14.77
C HIS A 147 13.54 -10.43 15.44
N GLU A 148 12.75 -10.88 16.44
CA GLU A 148 12.93 -12.21 17.07
C GLU A 148 12.84 -13.37 16.08
N LEU A 149 11.96 -13.24 15.09
CA LEU A 149 11.77 -14.23 14.04
C LEU A 149 12.81 -14.12 12.91
N GLY A 150 13.74 -13.16 12.98
CA GLY A 150 14.75 -12.91 11.93
C GLY A 150 14.15 -12.42 10.61
N ILE A 151 12.92 -11.89 10.62
CA ILE A 151 12.24 -11.43 9.42
C ILE A 151 12.79 -10.08 8.99
N LYS A 152 13.41 -10.02 7.80
CA LYS A 152 13.87 -8.77 7.18
C LYS A 152 12.66 -8.02 6.63
N LEU A 153 12.43 -6.80 7.11
CA LEU A 153 11.43 -5.92 6.53
C LEU A 153 11.94 -5.30 5.23
N SER A 154 11.09 -5.30 4.21
CA SER A 154 11.31 -4.48 3.02
C SER A 154 11.15 -3.01 3.42
N GLU A 155 12.17 -2.19 3.16
CA GLU A 155 12.06 -0.76 3.34
C GLU A 155 11.06 -0.17 2.31
N TRP A 156 9.80 -0.05 2.72
CA TRP A 156 8.72 0.48 1.89
C TRP A 156 8.20 1.82 2.37
N SER A 157 7.58 2.56 1.45
CA SER A 157 6.95 3.85 1.78
C SER A 157 5.56 3.65 2.38
N ALA A 158 5.24 4.44 3.41
CA ALA A 158 3.89 4.50 3.95
C ALA A 158 2.91 4.95 2.86
N LYS A 159 1.70 4.38 2.85
CA LYS A 159 0.55 4.82 2.03
C LYS A 159 0.72 4.71 0.50
N SER A 160 1.39 3.65 0.03
CA SER A 160 1.59 3.39 -1.40
C SER A 160 0.89 2.10 -1.85
N PRO A 161 -0.46 2.03 -1.82
CA PRO A 161 -1.18 0.80 -2.22
C PRO A 161 -0.88 0.43 -3.68
N ASP A 162 -0.62 1.43 -4.52
CA ASP A 162 -0.27 1.28 -5.93
C ASP A 162 1.08 0.59 -6.17
N LEU A 163 1.89 0.53 -5.12
CA LEU A 163 3.14 -0.20 -5.07
C LEU A 163 2.99 -1.40 -4.11
N ASN A 164 1.94 -2.20 -4.27
CA ASN A 164 1.82 -3.49 -3.60
C ASN A 164 1.21 -4.51 -4.57
N ALA A 165 1.90 -5.62 -4.80
CA ALA A 165 1.46 -6.64 -5.76
C ALA A 165 0.08 -7.22 -5.39
N ILE A 166 -0.17 -7.45 -4.09
CA ILE A 166 -1.42 -8.06 -3.61
C ILE A 166 -2.65 -7.16 -3.80
N LYS A 167 -2.48 -5.84 -3.91
CA LYS A 167 -3.60 -4.92 -4.13
C LYS A 167 -4.30 -5.18 -5.46
N HIS A 168 -3.55 -5.56 -6.49
CA HIS A 168 -4.14 -5.91 -7.77
C HIS A 168 -4.88 -7.25 -7.69
N LEU A 169 -4.34 -8.23 -6.96
CA LEU A 169 -5.01 -9.50 -6.71
C LEU A 169 -6.36 -9.31 -6.01
N TRP A 170 -6.45 -8.40 -5.02
CA TRP A 170 -7.73 -8.09 -4.37
C TRP A 170 -8.78 -7.58 -5.37
N SER A 171 -8.39 -6.77 -6.36
CA SER A 171 -9.31 -6.30 -7.40
C SER A 171 -9.82 -7.48 -8.26
N ILE A 172 -8.94 -8.41 -8.63
CA ILE A 172 -9.30 -9.59 -9.41
C ILE A 172 -10.32 -10.46 -8.64
N ILE A 173 -10.08 -10.68 -7.35
CA ILE A 173 -11.01 -11.44 -6.49
C ILE A 173 -12.34 -10.68 -6.36
N ASP A 174 -12.30 -9.37 -6.11
CA ASP A 174 -13.51 -8.54 -5.98
C ASP A 174 -14.39 -8.62 -7.23
N ASP A 175 -13.80 -8.58 -8.42
CA ASP A 175 -14.54 -8.68 -9.68
C ASP A 175 -15.17 -10.07 -9.90
N LYS A 176 -14.48 -11.14 -9.51
CA LYS A 176 -15.05 -12.51 -9.51
C LYS A 176 -16.15 -12.68 -8.48
N LEU A 177 -16.08 -12.02 -7.33
CA LEU A 177 -17.13 -12.07 -6.32
C LEU A 177 -18.36 -11.27 -6.77
N LYS A 178 -18.16 -10.13 -7.45
CA LYS A 178 -19.25 -9.33 -8.02
C LYS A 178 -20.07 -10.10 -9.05
N SER A 179 -19.48 -11.05 -9.78
CA SER A 179 -20.22 -11.88 -10.74
C SER A 179 -21.07 -12.96 -10.06
N ARG A 180 -20.80 -13.31 -8.80
CA ARG A 180 -21.57 -14.27 -8.00
C ARG A 180 -22.76 -13.59 -7.31
N SER A 181 -23.79 -14.37 -7.00
CA SER A 181 -24.89 -13.94 -6.13
C SER A 181 -24.54 -14.37 -4.70
N ILE A 182 -24.05 -13.42 -3.89
CA ILE A 182 -23.63 -13.67 -2.50
C ILE A 182 -24.55 -12.89 -1.57
N SER A 183 -25.27 -13.61 -0.71
CA SER A 183 -26.35 -13.06 0.12
C SER A 183 -26.06 -13.09 1.62
N SER A 184 -25.04 -13.85 2.05
CA SER A 184 -24.65 -14.00 3.45
C SER A 184 -23.13 -13.89 3.67
N VAL A 185 -22.73 -13.64 4.92
CA VAL A 185 -21.31 -13.62 5.31
C VAL A 185 -20.66 -14.98 5.12
N ASN A 186 -21.39 -16.08 5.37
CA ASN A 186 -20.88 -17.43 5.19
C ASN A 186 -20.59 -17.71 3.70
N GLU A 187 -21.54 -17.40 2.82
CA GLU A 187 -21.34 -17.50 1.36
C GLU A 187 -20.17 -16.64 0.89
N LEU A 188 -20.03 -15.42 1.44
CA LEU A 188 -18.90 -14.55 1.10
C LEU A 188 -17.57 -15.18 1.54
N THR A 189 -17.53 -15.78 2.73
CA THR A 189 -16.34 -16.41 3.29
C THR A 189 -15.93 -17.65 2.50
N GLU A 190 -16.90 -18.50 2.13
CA GLU A 190 -16.67 -19.68 1.30
C GLU A 190 -16.22 -19.31 -0.12
N ALA A 191 -16.87 -18.31 -0.72
CA ALA A 191 -16.50 -17.81 -2.04
C ALA A 191 -15.10 -17.19 -2.03
N LEU A 192 -14.77 -16.38 -1.02
CA LEU A 192 -13.43 -15.81 -0.82
C LEU A 192 -12.37 -16.90 -0.67
N SER A 193 -12.62 -17.88 0.20
CA SER A 193 -11.70 -19.01 0.42
C SER A 193 -11.48 -19.80 -0.86
N THR A 194 -12.56 -20.07 -1.60
CA THR A 194 -12.50 -20.75 -2.90
C THR A 194 -11.68 -19.97 -3.91
N GLU A 195 -11.93 -18.66 -4.04
CA GLU A 195 -11.19 -17.81 -4.97
C GLU A 195 -9.72 -17.72 -4.60
N TRP A 196 -9.41 -17.55 -3.32
CA TRP A 196 -8.04 -17.52 -2.80
C TRP A 196 -7.29 -18.82 -3.10
N LEU A 197 -7.90 -19.97 -2.79
CA LEU A 197 -7.31 -21.28 -3.05
C LEU A 197 -7.18 -21.61 -4.54
N SER A 198 -7.95 -20.94 -5.40
CA SER A 198 -7.86 -21.09 -6.86
C SER A 198 -6.78 -20.22 -7.52
N ILE A 199 -6.09 -19.37 -6.74
CA ILE A 199 -5.06 -18.48 -7.29
C ILE A 199 -3.89 -19.31 -7.79
N LYS A 200 -3.61 -19.12 -9.07
CA LYS A 200 -2.52 -19.80 -9.75
C LYS A 200 -1.18 -19.12 -9.42
N PRO A 201 -0.10 -19.89 -9.19
CA PRO A 201 1.26 -19.35 -9.06
C PRO A 201 1.66 -18.41 -10.19
N GLU A 202 1.24 -18.70 -11.43
CA GLU A 202 1.54 -17.89 -12.61
C GLU A 202 0.99 -16.46 -12.49
N LEU A 203 -0.22 -16.31 -11.93
CA LEU A 203 -0.80 -15.00 -11.68
C LEU A 203 0.02 -14.23 -10.63
N CYS A 204 0.47 -14.91 -9.57
CA CYS A 204 1.31 -14.28 -8.54
C CYS A 204 2.65 -13.82 -9.13
N TYR A 205 3.28 -14.67 -9.95
CA TYR A 205 4.49 -14.33 -10.68
C TYR A 205 4.30 -13.10 -11.57
N GLU A 206 3.24 -13.05 -12.38
CA GLU A 206 2.94 -11.90 -13.24
C GLU A 206 2.75 -10.61 -12.44
N LEU A 207 2.02 -10.67 -11.31
CA LEU A 207 1.81 -9.53 -10.43
C LEU A 207 3.12 -9.01 -9.84
N VAL A 208 3.98 -9.91 -9.35
CA VAL A 208 5.31 -9.56 -8.83
C VAL A 208 6.20 -8.99 -9.94
N PHE A 209 6.16 -9.57 -11.14
CA PHE A 209 6.89 -9.10 -12.31
C PHE A 209 6.50 -7.67 -12.72
N THR A 210 5.26 -7.25 -12.46
CA THR A 210 4.84 -5.86 -12.74
C THR A 210 5.51 -4.82 -11.85
N MET A 211 6.16 -5.21 -10.74
CA MET A 211 6.71 -4.26 -9.78
C MET A 211 7.78 -3.35 -10.38
N SER A 212 8.71 -3.86 -11.19
CA SER A 212 9.71 -3.02 -11.86
C SER A 212 9.05 -1.94 -12.74
N LYS A 213 7.99 -2.29 -13.49
CA LYS A 213 7.23 -1.33 -14.30
C LYS A 213 6.49 -0.30 -13.44
N LYS A 214 5.92 -0.73 -12.31
CA LYS A 214 5.26 0.18 -11.34
C LYS A 214 6.24 1.17 -10.73
N ILE A 215 7.45 0.73 -10.38
CA ILE A 215 8.52 1.58 -9.88
C ILE A 215 8.94 2.62 -10.94
N GLN A 216 9.13 2.22 -12.19
CA GLN A 216 9.43 3.15 -13.29
C GLN A 216 8.32 4.19 -13.49
N LYS A 217 7.05 3.77 -13.50
CA LYS A 217 5.89 4.68 -13.57
C LYS A 217 5.84 5.63 -12.37
N CYS A 218 6.12 5.15 -11.16
CA CYS A 218 6.19 5.95 -9.94
C CYS A 218 7.24 7.05 -10.07
N ILE A 219 8.45 6.71 -10.53
CA ILE A 219 9.55 7.67 -10.73
C ILE A 219 9.19 8.69 -11.80
N ALA A 220 8.67 8.22 -12.95
CA ALA A 220 8.23 9.10 -14.03
C ALA A 220 7.12 10.08 -13.57
N ASN A 221 6.28 9.65 -12.63
CA ASN A 221 5.24 10.49 -12.02
C ASN A 221 5.71 11.23 -10.74
N ASN A 222 7.02 11.34 -10.52
CA ASN A 222 7.64 12.03 -9.38
C ASN A 222 7.07 11.58 -8.01
N GLY A 223 6.85 10.27 -7.85
CA GLY A 223 6.31 9.69 -6.63
C GLY A 223 4.80 9.90 -6.40
N LYS A 224 4.06 10.43 -7.38
CA LYS A 224 2.59 10.54 -7.29
C LYS A 224 1.92 9.17 -7.48
N TYR A 225 0.60 9.12 -7.27
CA TYR A 225 -0.21 7.91 -7.47
C TYR A 225 -0.12 7.41 -8.92
N ILE A 226 0.00 6.09 -9.11
CA ILE A 226 -0.08 5.43 -10.40
C ILE A 226 -1.35 4.59 -10.46
N HIS A 227 -2.03 4.64 -11.61
CA HIS A 227 -3.16 3.75 -11.87
C HIS A 227 -2.65 2.34 -12.18
N TYR A 228 -3.38 1.36 -11.67
CA TYR A 228 -3.19 -0.07 -11.95
C TYR A 228 -3.55 -0.38 -13.40
#